data_AF-A0A9W6ZJS0-F1
#
_entry.id   AF-A0A9W6ZJS0-F1
#
_cell.length_a   1.000
_cell.length_b   1.000
_cell.length_c   1.000
_cell.angle_alpha   90.00
_cell.angle_beta   90.00
_cell.angle_gamma   90.00
#
_symmetry.space_group_name_H-M   'P 1'
#
loop_
_entity.id
_entity.type
_entity.pdbx_description
1 polymer ?
#
loop_
_entity_poly.entity_id
_entity_poly.type
_entity_poly.pdbx_seq_one_letter_code
_entity_poly.pdbx_strand_id
1 'polypeptide(L)'
;MHFRHPLDLGGLYFSLNMFQPLFGLTLLLTLNLAKGSFSEQNLELLMSLTIGLGISLMLLFGTFLLLMNKEYRDSFFSMETGQQMARKNFLEGTDPMKADLFFNHKIYWLPIREKAAAWLQEGWTTWEDDKPDWFTDVWKSRIPADMKPAANRKVAAEADNDTALDVGGGEEHGRRRSVVEMISGQKAAKSKVMPAAGGEAKKEFDAAEFIREVNQRGTIGM
;
A
#
# COMPACT_ATOMS: atom_id res chain seq x y z
N MET A 1 7.97 7.77 5.66
CA MET A 1 7.18 6.53 5.54
C MET A 1 7.25 5.82 6.88
N HIS A 2 6.11 5.61 7.56
CA HIS A 2 6.08 4.82 8.80
C HIS A 2 5.95 3.34 8.45
N PHE A 3 7.08 2.65 8.49
CA PHE A 3 7.25 1.22 8.31
C PHE A 3 6.72 0.42 9.52
N ARG A 4 5.40 0.48 9.76
CA ARG A 4 4.81 -0.10 10.98
C ARG A 4 3.82 -1.23 10.73
N HIS A 5 3.54 -1.55 9.46
CA HIS A 5 2.56 -2.59 9.14
C HIS A 5 3.27 -3.94 8.93
N PRO A 6 2.88 -5.02 9.65
CA PRO A 6 3.48 -6.36 9.52
C PRO A 6 3.52 -6.88 8.07
N LEU A 7 2.58 -6.42 7.25
CA LEU A 7 2.48 -6.80 5.84
C LEU A 7 3.66 -6.30 4.98
N ASP A 8 4.41 -5.29 5.41
CA ASP A 8 5.45 -4.67 4.56
C ASP A 8 6.87 -5.15 4.91
N LEU A 9 7.11 -5.62 6.14
CA LEU A 9 8.46 -5.97 6.63
C LEU A 9 8.56 -7.36 7.27
N GLY A 10 7.46 -8.13 7.23
CA GLY A 10 7.37 -9.47 7.81
C GLY A 10 7.10 -9.45 9.32
N GLY A 11 6.65 -10.58 9.84
CA GLY A 11 6.32 -10.70 11.26
C GLY A 11 7.55 -10.61 12.16
N LEU A 12 8.73 -11.03 11.69
CA LEU A 12 9.95 -10.93 12.50
C LEU A 12 10.31 -9.48 12.81
N TYR A 13 10.20 -8.58 11.83
CA TYR A 13 10.42 -7.16 12.05
C TYR A 13 9.41 -6.57 13.04
N PHE A 14 8.13 -6.93 12.91
CA PHE A 14 7.10 -6.55 13.87
C PHE A 14 7.44 -7.01 15.29
N SER A 15 7.82 -8.28 15.45
CA SER A 15 8.20 -8.88 16.73
C SER A 15 9.42 -8.17 17.33
N LEU A 16 10.47 -7.89 16.55
CA LEU A 16 11.64 -7.15 17.02
C LEU A 16 11.31 -5.70 17.42
N ASN A 17 10.50 -5.02 16.63
CA ASN A 17 10.10 -3.63 16.93
C ASN A 17 9.24 -3.54 18.20
N MET A 18 8.53 -4.61 18.58
CA MET A 18 7.77 -4.65 19.83
C MET A 18 8.67 -4.59 21.07
N PHE A 19 9.87 -5.18 21.01
CA PHE A 19 10.82 -5.21 22.13
C PHE A 19 11.86 -4.09 22.08
N GLN A 20 12.03 -3.42 20.93
CA GLN A 20 12.96 -2.31 20.75
C GLN A 20 12.87 -1.21 21.82
N PRO A 21 11.67 -0.78 22.29
CA PRO A 21 11.56 0.24 23.33
C PRO A 21 12.21 -0.18 24.66
N LEU A 22 12.18 -1.47 25.01
CA LEU A 22 12.79 -1.97 26.25
C LEU A 22 14.31 -1.86 26.21
N PHE A 23 14.91 -2.19 25.05
CA PHE A 23 16.34 -2.05 24.84
C PHE A 23 16.77 -0.57 24.91
N GLY A 24 16.06 0.31 24.21
CA GLY A 24 16.36 1.75 24.23
C GLY A 24 16.25 2.36 25.63
N LEU A 25 15.21 2.01 26.38
CA LEU A 25 15.01 2.48 27.76
C LEU A 25 16.11 1.95 28.69
N THR A 26 16.45 0.67 28.58
CA THR A 26 17.51 0.05 29.41
C THR A 26 18.87 0.68 29.12
N LEU A 27 19.23 0.89 27.85
CA LEU A 27 20.46 1.57 27.45
C LEU A 27 20.50 3.02 27.96
N LEU A 28 19.38 3.73 27.89
CA LEU A 28 19.30 5.09 28.40
C LEU A 28 19.51 5.11 29.92
N LEU A 29 18.92 4.18 30.67
CA LEU A 29 19.09 4.11 32.12
C LEU A 29 20.53 3.76 32.52
N THR A 30 21.20 2.84 31.82
CA THR A 30 22.61 2.51 32.09
C THR A 30 23.55 3.67 31.78
N LEU A 31 23.30 4.43 30.71
CA LEU A 31 24.05 5.65 30.41
C LEU A 31 23.83 6.76 31.45
N ASN A 32 22.60 6.88 31.97
CA ASN A 32 22.29 7.85 33.03
C ASN A 32 22.95 7.50 34.36
N LEU A 33 23.03 6.21 34.69
CA LEU A 33 23.79 5.70 35.84
C LEU A 33 25.28 6.05 35.71
N ALA A 34 25.88 5.79 34.53
CA ALA A 34 27.28 6.14 34.27
C ALA A 34 27.57 7.64 34.34
N LYS A 35 26.58 8.49 34.02
CA LYS A 35 26.70 9.95 34.07
C LYS A 35 26.33 10.56 35.44
N GLY A 36 25.81 9.77 36.37
CA GLY A 36 25.33 10.28 37.66
C GLY A 36 24.18 11.29 37.56
N SER A 37 23.38 11.23 36.48
CA SER A 37 22.36 12.26 36.20
C SER A 37 21.11 12.15 37.09
N PHE A 38 20.88 11.01 37.73
CA PHE A 38 19.78 10.73 38.66
C PHE A 38 20.35 10.14 39.95
N SER A 39 19.59 10.21 41.05
CA SER A 39 19.95 9.50 42.28
C SER A 39 19.92 7.98 42.08
N GLU A 40 20.80 7.25 42.77
CA GLU A 40 20.88 5.79 42.67
C GLU A 40 19.55 5.11 43.00
N GLN A 41 18.85 5.59 44.04
CA GLN A 41 17.54 5.06 44.43
C GLN A 41 16.48 5.20 43.33
N ASN A 42 16.48 6.33 42.61
CA ASN A 42 15.56 6.52 41.49
C ASN A 42 15.95 5.60 40.33
N LEU A 43 17.24 5.44 40.03
CA LEU A 43 17.71 4.56 38.96
C LEU A 43 17.36 3.10 39.22
N GLU A 44 17.50 2.59 40.44
CA GLU A 44 17.10 1.23 40.81
C GLU A 44 15.59 1.00 40.63
N LEU A 45 14.77 1.96 41.04
CA LEU A 45 13.32 1.91 40.84
C LEU A 45 12.95 1.92 39.35
N LEU A 46 13.55 2.80 38.55
CA LEU A 46 13.33 2.86 37.10
C LEU A 46 13.80 1.58 36.37
N MET A 47 14.93 1.02 36.79
CA MET A 47 15.47 -0.23 36.24
C MET A 47 14.57 -1.43 36.57
N SER A 48 14.17 -1.57 37.83
CA SER A 48 13.26 -2.64 38.25
C SER A 48 11.90 -2.53 37.56
N LEU A 49 11.35 -1.32 37.40
CA LEU A 49 10.13 -1.09 36.65
C LEU A 49 10.28 -1.48 35.17
N THR A 50 11.39 -1.10 34.54
CA THR A 50 11.67 -1.43 33.13
C THR A 50 11.78 -2.93 32.92
N ILE A 51 12.51 -3.63 33.79
CA ILE A 51 12.66 -5.09 33.75
C ILE A 51 11.32 -5.77 34.00
N GLY A 52 10.56 -5.33 35.01
CA GLY A 52 9.25 -5.88 35.34
C GLY A 52 8.24 -5.73 34.19
N LEU A 53 8.21 -4.56 33.56
CA LEU A 53 7.35 -4.31 32.39
C LEU A 53 7.80 -5.14 31.18
N GLY A 54 9.12 -5.30 30.99
CA GLY A 54 9.68 -6.14 29.93
C GLY A 54 9.34 -7.63 30.09
N ILE A 55 9.46 -8.15 31.31
CA ILE A 55 9.05 -9.53 31.63
C ILE A 55 7.55 -9.71 31.43
N SER A 56 6.74 -8.76 31.91
CA SER A 56 5.29 -8.80 31.71
C SER A 56 4.92 -8.81 30.22
N LEU A 57 5.57 -7.98 29.40
CA LEU A 57 5.37 -7.96 27.94
C LEU A 57 5.77 -9.29 27.28
N MET A 58 6.90 -9.87 27.69
CA MET A 58 7.33 -11.19 27.20
C MET A 58 6.33 -12.30 27.56
N LEU A 59 5.81 -12.29 28.79
CA LEU A 59 4.80 -13.27 29.22
C LEU A 59 3.50 -13.10 28.42
N LEU A 60 3.02 -11.87 28.26
CA LEU A 60 1.82 -11.58 27.46
C LEU A 60 2.00 -12.02 26.00
N PHE A 61 3.15 -11.73 25.40
CA PHE A 61 3.44 -12.16 24.04
C PHE A 61 3.56 -13.68 23.92
N GLY A 62 4.23 -14.34 24.88
CA GLY A 62 4.32 -15.79 24.94
C GLY A 62 2.95 -16.46 25.07
N THR A 63 2.11 -15.99 26.00
CA THR A 63 0.74 -16.49 26.16
C THR A 63 -0.10 -16.24 24.91
N PHE A 64 0.04 -15.08 24.28
CA PHE A 64 -0.62 -14.78 23.01
C PHE A 64 -0.23 -15.76 21.90
N LEU A 65 1.06 -16.05 21.74
CA LEU A 65 1.54 -17.05 20.76
C LEU A 65 1.06 -18.47 21.08
N LEU A 66 0.96 -18.83 22.37
CA LEU A 66 0.45 -20.12 22.80
C LEU A 66 -1.05 -20.27 22.55
N LEU A 67 -1.83 -19.20 22.72
CA LEU A 67 -3.28 -19.19 22.48
C LEU A 67 -3.61 -19.20 20.98
N MET A 68 -2.68 -18.73 20.15
CA MET A 68 -2.85 -18.69 18.70
C MET A 68 -2.74 -20.08 18.05
N ASN A 69 -3.53 -20.28 16.99
CA ASN A 69 -3.45 -21.49 16.17
C ASN A 69 -2.02 -21.67 15.65
N LYS A 70 -1.54 -22.91 15.71
CA LYS A 70 -0.16 -23.27 15.38
C LYS A 70 0.25 -22.83 13.97
N GLU A 71 -0.71 -22.87 13.04
CA GLU A 71 -0.54 -22.48 11.64
C GLU A 71 -0.13 -21.01 11.44
N TYR A 72 -0.49 -20.12 12.37
CA TYR A 72 -0.15 -18.69 12.28
C TYR A 72 1.09 -18.30 13.08
N ARG A 73 1.65 -19.20 13.92
CA ARG A 73 2.81 -18.85 14.76
C ARG A 73 4.04 -18.50 13.94
N ASP A 74 4.27 -19.22 12.86
CA ASP A 74 5.41 -19.00 11.97
C ASP A 74 5.32 -17.64 11.27
N SER A 75 4.10 -17.09 11.10
CA SER A 75 3.94 -15.75 10.52
C SER A 75 4.59 -14.63 11.34
N PHE A 76 4.76 -14.82 12.66
CA PHE A 76 5.41 -13.85 13.56
C PHE A 76 6.94 -13.87 13.51
N PHE A 77 7.52 -14.93 12.97
CA PHE A 77 8.97 -15.10 12.84
C PHE A 77 9.42 -15.15 11.38
N SER A 78 8.48 -15.21 10.44
CA SER A 78 8.75 -15.13 9.02
C SER A 78 9.21 -13.72 8.63
N MET A 79 10.20 -13.66 7.74
CA MET A 79 10.60 -12.44 7.03
C MET A 79 9.79 -12.22 5.74
N GLU A 80 8.90 -13.16 5.39
CA GLU A 80 8.07 -13.03 4.19
C GLU A 80 7.13 -11.82 4.34
N THR A 81 7.12 -10.96 3.33
CA THR A 81 6.17 -9.85 3.26
C THR A 81 4.76 -10.38 3.01
N GLY A 82 3.73 -9.62 3.39
CA GLY A 82 2.33 -10.00 3.17
C GLY A 82 2.02 -10.22 1.67
N GLN A 83 2.69 -9.50 0.78
CA GLN A 83 2.57 -9.72 -0.67
C GLN A 83 3.19 -11.05 -1.11
N GLN A 84 4.35 -11.41 -0.57
CA GLN A 84 4.98 -12.70 -0.85
C GLN A 84 4.15 -13.85 -0.30
N MET A 85 3.64 -13.71 0.93
CA MET A 85 2.76 -14.68 1.57
C MET A 85 1.48 -14.89 0.74
N ALA A 86 0.80 -13.83 0.31
CA ALA A 86 -0.41 -13.95 -0.50
C ALA A 86 -0.15 -14.62 -1.86
N ARG A 87 1.01 -14.37 -2.49
CA ARG A 87 1.40 -15.05 -3.74
C ARG A 87 1.71 -16.52 -3.52
N LYS A 88 2.43 -16.86 -2.44
CA LYS A 88 2.72 -18.24 -2.06
C LYS A 88 1.43 -19.00 -1.76
N ASN A 89 0.56 -18.41 -0.97
CA ASN A 89 -0.79 -18.91 -0.69
C ASN A 89 -1.60 -19.14 -1.98
N PHE A 90 -1.47 -18.26 -2.97
CA PHE A 90 -2.13 -18.46 -4.25
C PHE A 90 -1.52 -19.61 -5.08
N LEU A 91 -0.19 -19.76 -5.07
CA LEU A 91 0.50 -20.77 -5.87
C LEU A 91 0.45 -22.18 -5.26
N GLU A 92 0.46 -22.28 -3.94
CA GLU A 92 0.60 -23.54 -3.18
C GLU A 92 -0.66 -23.89 -2.37
N GLY A 93 -1.57 -22.95 -2.18
CA GLY A 93 -2.74 -23.11 -1.31
C GLY A 93 -3.95 -23.78 -1.97
N THR A 94 -4.95 -24.03 -1.15
CA THR A 94 -6.27 -24.56 -1.55
C THR A 94 -7.12 -23.47 -2.21
N ASP A 95 -8.21 -23.86 -2.89
CA ASP A 95 -9.09 -22.89 -3.56
C ASP A 95 -9.66 -21.79 -2.65
N PRO A 96 -10.07 -22.05 -1.39
CA PRO A 96 -10.43 -20.97 -0.45
C PRO A 96 -9.29 -19.98 -0.19
N MET A 97 -8.06 -20.49 -0.07
CA MET A 97 -6.86 -19.68 0.21
C MET A 97 -6.43 -18.86 -1.01
N LYS A 98 -6.71 -19.37 -2.22
CA LYS A 98 -6.60 -18.62 -3.48
C LYS A 98 -7.68 -17.56 -3.62
N ALA A 99 -8.91 -17.86 -3.19
CA ALA A 99 -10.02 -16.92 -3.20
C ALA A 99 -9.75 -15.70 -2.29
N ASP A 100 -9.09 -15.92 -1.15
CA ASP A 100 -8.68 -14.87 -0.21
C ASP A 100 -7.78 -13.79 -0.82
N LEU A 101 -7.09 -14.10 -1.92
CA LEU A 101 -6.27 -13.14 -2.66
C LEU A 101 -7.06 -11.90 -3.08
N PHE A 102 -8.35 -12.05 -3.46
CA PHE A 102 -9.19 -10.96 -3.93
C PHE A 102 -9.77 -10.08 -2.82
N PHE A 103 -9.67 -10.50 -1.55
CA PHE A 103 -9.96 -9.62 -0.42
C PHE A 103 -8.83 -8.62 -0.15
N ASN A 104 -7.62 -8.90 -0.64
CA ASN A 104 -6.46 -8.04 -0.49
C ASN A 104 -6.40 -6.92 -1.53
N HIS A 105 -5.60 -5.89 -1.24
CA HIS A 105 -5.42 -4.76 -2.15
C HIS A 105 -4.78 -5.22 -3.47
N LYS A 106 -5.16 -4.56 -4.58
CA LYS A 106 -4.74 -4.93 -5.96
C LYS A 106 -3.25 -5.17 -6.18
N ILE A 107 -2.39 -4.53 -5.39
CA ILE A 107 -0.92 -4.69 -5.46
C ILE A 107 -0.49 -6.15 -5.19
N TYR A 108 -1.29 -6.91 -4.45
CA TYR A 108 -0.97 -8.28 -4.05
C TYR A 108 -1.10 -9.24 -5.24
N TRP A 109 -2.10 -9.03 -6.10
CA TRP A 109 -2.38 -9.91 -7.22
C TRP A 109 -1.99 -9.35 -8.59
N LEU A 110 -1.72 -8.04 -8.73
CA LEU A 110 -1.31 -7.45 -10.01
C LEU A 110 -0.17 -8.23 -10.70
N PRO A 111 0.88 -8.69 -9.99
CA PRO A 111 1.99 -9.40 -10.62
C PRO A 111 1.69 -10.87 -10.95
N ILE A 112 0.64 -11.44 -10.36
CA ILE A 112 0.15 -12.80 -10.65
C ILE A 112 -1.20 -12.79 -11.36
N ARG A 113 -1.59 -11.63 -11.92
CA ARG A 113 -2.91 -11.38 -12.52
C ARG A 113 -3.26 -12.42 -13.58
N GLU A 114 -2.32 -12.78 -14.43
CA GLU A 114 -2.54 -13.76 -15.50
C GLU A 114 -2.83 -15.15 -14.94
N LYS A 115 -2.08 -15.57 -13.92
CA LYS A 115 -2.29 -16.86 -13.24
C LYS A 115 -3.61 -16.87 -12.45
N ALA A 116 -3.93 -15.75 -11.81
CA ALA A 116 -5.20 -15.56 -11.11
C ALA A 116 -6.39 -15.61 -12.07
N ALA A 117 -6.28 -14.96 -13.23
CA ALA A 117 -7.31 -15.01 -14.27
C ALA A 117 -7.46 -16.43 -14.83
N ALA A 118 -6.36 -17.14 -15.12
CA ALA A 118 -6.41 -18.53 -15.61
C ALA A 118 -7.10 -19.46 -14.60
N TRP A 119 -6.72 -19.40 -13.32
CA TRP A 119 -7.37 -20.16 -12.25
C TRP A 119 -8.87 -19.85 -12.13
N LEU A 120 -9.25 -18.57 -12.26
CA LEU A 120 -10.66 -18.19 -12.31
C LEU A 120 -11.35 -18.82 -13.52
N GLN A 121 -10.78 -18.80 -14.73
CA GLN A 121 -11.42 -19.41 -15.91
C GLN A 121 -11.60 -20.93 -15.76
N GLU A 122 -10.59 -21.61 -15.22
CA GLU A 122 -10.57 -23.08 -15.08
C GLU A 122 -11.54 -23.57 -14.01
N GLY A 123 -11.62 -22.88 -12.88
CA GLY A 123 -12.44 -23.31 -11.74
C GLY A 123 -13.88 -22.80 -11.74
N TRP A 124 -14.20 -21.75 -12.51
CA TRP A 124 -15.49 -21.05 -12.38
C TRP A 124 -16.71 -21.94 -12.59
N THR A 125 -16.71 -22.77 -13.64
CA THR A 125 -17.82 -23.67 -13.94
C THR A 125 -18.05 -24.68 -12.82
N THR A 126 -16.96 -25.26 -12.29
CA THR A 126 -17.01 -26.20 -11.19
C THR A 126 -17.58 -25.56 -9.92
N TRP A 127 -17.21 -24.32 -9.60
CA TRP A 127 -17.72 -23.64 -8.42
C TRP A 127 -19.16 -23.12 -8.56
N GLU A 128 -19.64 -22.90 -9.79
CA GLU A 128 -21.05 -22.60 -10.04
C GLU A 128 -21.96 -23.81 -9.74
N ASP A 129 -21.46 -25.02 -10.00
CA ASP A 129 -22.15 -26.28 -9.72
C ASP A 129 -22.03 -26.67 -8.23
N ASP A 130 -20.80 -26.68 -7.69
CA ASP A 130 -20.51 -27.15 -6.33
C ASP A 130 -20.89 -26.13 -5.23
N LYS A 131 -21.01 -24.84 -5.59
CA LYS A 131 -21.32 -23.71 -4.68
C LYS A 131 -20.59 -23.76 -3.34
N PRO A 132 -19.24 -23.69 -3.33
CA PRO A 132 -18.48 -23.70 -2.10
C PRO A 132 -18.74 -22.45 -1.25
N ASP A 133 -18.60 -22.57 0.08
CA ASP A 133 -18.97 -21.53 1.05
C ASP A 133 -18.32 -20.17 0.81
N TRP A 134 -17.13 -20.14 0.21
CA TRP A 134 -16.40 -18.91 -0.11
C TRP A 134 -16.84 -18.23 -1.42
N PHE A 135 -17.57 -18.93 -2.31
CA PHE A 135 -18.01 -18.45 -3.62
C PHE A 135 -19.30 -17.59 -3.53
N THR A 136 -19.23 -16.56 -2.69
CA THR A 136 -20.34 -15.64 -2.43
C THR A 136 -20.40 -14.49 -3.44
N ASP A 137 -21.54 -13.82 -3.56
CA ASP A 137 -21.68 -12.65 -4.42
C ASP A 137 -20.77 -11.50 -3.98
N VAL A 138 -20.52 -11.38 -2.67
CA VAL A 138 -19.53 -10.44 -2.10
C VAL A 138 -18.15 -10.73 -2.67
N TRP A 139 -17.73 -11.99 -2.70
CA TRP A 139 -16.44 -12.36 -3.28
C TRP A 139 -16.38 -12.07 -4.78
N LYS A 140 -17.41 -12.46 -5.55
CA LYS A 140 -17.51 -12.20 -6.99
C LYS A 140 -17.46 -10.70 -7.32
N SER A 141 -17.98 -9.83 -6.45
CA SER A 141 -17.94 -8.37 -6.64
C SER A 141 -16.53 -7.79 -6.54
N ARG A 142 -15.63 -8.42 -5.76
CA ARG A 142 -14.24 -7.98 -5.58
C ARG A 142 -13.32 -8.33 -6.73
N ILE A 143 -13.74 -9.27 -7.57
CA ILE A 143 -12.98 -9.69 -8.75
C ILE A 143 -13.11 -8.63 -9.83
N PRO A 144 -11.98 -8.11 -10.37
CA PRO A 144 -12.00 -7.19 -11.50
C PRO A 144 -12.74 -7.79 -12.70
N ALA A 145 -13.63 -7.01 -13.32
CA ALA A 145 -14.51 -7.48 -14.40
C ALA A 145 -13.75 -8.07 -15.60
N ASP A 146 -12.53 -7.59 -15.84
CA ASP A 146 -11.59 -8.08 -16.85
C ASP A 146 -11.07 -9.50 -16.59
N MET A 147 -11.04 -9.96 -15.33
CA MET A 147 -10.59 -11.31 -14.96
C MET A 147 -11.72 -12.34 -14.91
N LYS A 148 -12.98 -11.88 -14.84
CA LYS A 148 -14.14 -12.76 -14.84
C LYS A 148 -14.25 -13.50 -16.19
N PRO A 149 -14.80 -14.74 -16.20
CA PRO A 149 -15.12 -15.44 -17.43
C PRO A 149 -15.96 -14.60 -18.38
N ALA A 150 -15.71 -14.75 -19.67
CA ALA A 150 -16.33 -13.90 -20.70
C ALA A 150 -17.87 -13.93 -20.64
N ALA A 151 -18.46 -15.07 -20.25
CA ALA A 151 -19.89 -15.23 -20.02
C ALA A 151 -20.42 -14.29 -18.92
N ASN A 152 -19.62 -14.04 -17.88
CA ASN A 152 -20.01 -13.31 -16.67
C ASN A 152 -19.51 -11.86 -16.66
N ARG A 153 -18.82 -11.45 -17.73
CA ARG A 153 -18.33 -10.07 -17.91
C ARG A 153 -19.46 -9.10 -18.25
N LYS A 154 -20.54 -9.56 -18.89
CA LYS A 154 -21.69 -8.73 -19.29
C LYS A 154 -22.56 -8.31 -18.10
N VAL A 155 -22.79 -9.22 -17.16
CA VAL A 155 -23.56 -8.97 -15.93
C VAL A 155 -22.88 -7.93 -15.03
N ALA A 156 -21.54 -7.90 -14.98
CA ALA A 156 -20.79 -6.91 -14.20
C ALA A 156 -20.83 -5.50 -14.84
N ALA A 157 -20.89 -5.40 -16.17
CA ALA A 157 -21.02 -4.12 -16.86
C ALA A 157 -22.44 -3.53 -16.74
N GLU A 158 -23.46 -4.38 -16.63
CA GLU A 158 -24.84 -3.96 -16.36
C GLU A 158 -25.03 -3.53 -14.90
N ALA A 159 -24.43 -4.24 -13.92
CA ALA A 159 -24.49 -3.84 -12.50
C ALA A 159 -23.79 -2.49 -12.20
N ASP A 160 -22.73 -2.15 -12.94
CA ASP A 160 -22.03 -0.86 -12.86
C ASP A 160 -22.85 0.27 -13.52
N ASN A 161 -23.74 -0.07 -14.46
CA ASN A 161 -24.64 0.87 -15.12
C ASN A 161 -25.94 1.11 -14.33
N ASP A 162 -26.47 0.09 -13.66
CA ASP A 162 -27.68 0.20 -12.83
C ASP A 162 -27.42 0.94 -11.53
N THR A 163 -26.19 0.87 -10.99
CA THR A 163 -25.77 1.72 -9.85
C THR A 163 -25.48 3.17 -10.24
N ALA A 164 -25.32 3.47 -11.52
CA ALA A 164 -25.16 4.83 -12.03
C ALA A 164 -26.51 5.58 -12.21
N LEU A 165 -27.64 4.87 -12.15
CA LEU A 165 -28.96 5.45 -12.42
C LEU A 165 -29.74 5.91 -11.17
N ASP A 166 -29.24 5.70 -9.94
CA ASP A 166 -29.92 6.14 -8.71
C ASP A 166 -29.05 6.99 -7.76
N VAL A 167 -28.08 7.74 -8.29
CA VAL A 167 -27.44 8.83 -7.52
C VAL A 167 -27.59 10.13 -8.28
N GLY A 168 -28.80 10.70 -8.16
CA GLY A 168 -29.06 12.08 -8.51
C GLY A 168 -28.20 13.03 -7.66
N GLY A 169 -27.53 13.94 -8.36
CA GLY A 169 -27.25 15.28 -7.88
C GLY A 169 -26.17 15.41 -6.79
N GLY A 170 -24.92 15.48 -7.20
CA GLY A 170 -23.84 15.99 -6.37
C GLY A 170 -22.60 16.26 -7.22
N GLU A 171 -22.33 17.53 -7.50
CA GLU A 171 -21.23 18.01 -8.34
C GLU A 171 -19.87 17.42 -7.93
N GLU A 172 -19.32 16.55 -8.77
CA GLU A 172 -17.91 16.15 -8.72
C GLU A 172 -17.02 17.31 -9.22
N HIS A 173 -16.33 17.97 -8.29
CA HIS A 173 -15.08 18.68 -8.63
C HIS A 173 -13.89 17.84 -8.15
N GLY A 174 -13.26 17.17 -9.12
CA GLY A 174 -12.21 16.20 -8.91
C GLY A 174 -10.97 16.73 -8.18
N ARG A 175 -10.38 15.86 -7.34
CA ARG A 175 -9.06 16.09 -6.75
C ARG A 175 -8.25 14.79 -6.64
N ARG A 176 -7.93 14.18 -7.78
CA ARG A 176 -6.70 13.39 -7.93
C ARG A 176 -5.72 14.19 -8.78
N ARG A 177 -4.98 15.10 -8.15
CA ARG A 177 -3.75 15.63 -8.76
C ARG A 177 -2.58 14.78 -8.31
N SER A 178 -1.94 14.20 -9.32
CA SER A 178 -0.65 13.54 -9.27
C SER A 178 0.39 14.44 -8.62
N VAL A 179 1.15 13.87 -7.69
CA VAL A 179 2.31 14.48 -7.00
C VAL A 179 3.40 14.94 -7.99
N VAL A 180 3.32 14.53 -9.27
CA VAL A 180 4.25 14.92 -10.33
C VAL A 180 4.01 16.36 -10.82
N GLU A 181 2.81 16.94 -10.65
CA GLU A 181 2.51 18.33 -11.07
C GLU A 181 2.97 19.42 -10.08
N MET A 182 3.42 19.07 -8.86
CA MET A 182 3.87 20.07 -7.88
C MET A 182 5.32 20.53 -8.06
N ILE A 183 6.12 19.85 -8.91
CA ILE A 183 7.56 20.16 -9.06
C ILE A 183 7.87 21.03 -10.29
N SER A 184 7.05 21.00 -11.35
CA SER A 184 7.24 21.88 -12.51
C SER A 184 6.22 23.01 -12.49
N GLY A 185 6.55 24.09 -11.80
CA GLY A 185 5.74 25.31 -11.74
C GLY A 185 5.63 25.99 -13.11
N GLN A 186 4.68 25.58 -13.95
CA GLN A 186 4.18 26.42 -15.04
C GLN A 186 2.70 26.14 -15.34
N LYS A 187 1.92 27.22 -15.30
CA LYS A 187 0.46 27.28 -15.48
C LYS A 187 0.01 26.82 -16.87
N ALA A 188 -1.19 26.27 -16.86
CA ALA A 188 -1.99 25.75 -17.96
C ALA A 188 -2.34 26.73 -19.09
N ALA A 189 -2.58 26.19 -20.28
CA ALA A 189 -3.66 26.66 -21.16
C ALA A 189 -4.18 25.50 -22.04
N LYS A 190 -5.50 25.30 -21.99
CA LYS A 190 -6.31 24.38 -22.82
C LYS A 190 -6.22 24.73 -24.30
N SER A 191 -6.35 23.75 -25.20
CA SER A 191 -7.35 23.81 -26.27
C SER A 191 -7.55 22.45 -26.97
N LYS A 192 -8.80 22.19 -27.34
CA LYS A 192 -9.36 21.06 -28.09
C LYS A 192 -9.41 21.45 -29.57
N VAL A 193 -9.47 20.44 -30.45
CA VAL A 193 -9.88 20.44 -31.89
C VAL A 193 -8.73 20.20 -32.91
N MET A 194 -8.89 19.12 -33.68
CA MET A 194 -8.11 18.61 -34.84
C MET A 194 -8.44 19.40 -36.15
N PRO A 195 -7.91 19.06 -37.36
CA PRO A 195 -6.61 18.52 -37.82
C PRO A 195 -6.00 19.31 -39.02
N ALA A 196 -4.84 18.82 -39.51
CA ALA A 196 -4.34 18.86 -40.90
C ALA A 196 -3.58 20.08 -41.48
N ALA A 197 -2.51 19.70 -42.20
CA ALA A 197 -1.82 20.38 -43.31
C ALA A 197 -0.75 21.47 -43.02
N GLY A 198 0.46 21.20 -43.53
CA GLY A 198 1.20 22.17 -44.34
C GLY A 198 2.35 22.95 -43.68
N GLY A 199 3.59 22.56 -44.05
CA GLY A 199 4.58 23.47 -44.67
C GLY A 199 5.18 24.64 -43.88
N GLU A 200 6.45 24.45 -43.49
CA GLU A 200 7.59 25.40 -43.57
C GLU A 200 7.55 26.77 -42.87
N ALA A 201 8.45 26.95 -41.89
CA ALA A 201 9.62 27.86 -41.97
C ALA A 201 10.16 28.13 -40.54
N LYS A 202 11.30 27.52 -40.18
CA LYS A 202 12.02 27.83 -38.94
C LYS A 202 12.64 29.23 -39.05
N LYS A 203 12.16 30.20 -38.27
CA LYS A 203 12.93 31.40 -37.94
C LYS A 203 13.86 31.06 -36.78
N GLU A 204 15.16 31.10 -37.06
CA GLU A 204 16.22 30.84 -36.09
C GLU A 204 16.25 31.97 -35.06
N PHE A 205 16.36 31.60 -33.78
CA PHE A 205 16.36 32.52 -32.65
C PHE A 205 17.74 33.17 -32.52
N ASP A 206 17.84 34.48 -32.79
CA ASP A 206 19.08 35.23 -32.61
C ASP A 206 19.26 35.59 -31.12
N ALA A 207 20.06 34.77 -30.45
CA ALA A 207 20.38 34.94 -29.04
C ALA A 207 21.10 36.27 -28.74
N ALA A 208 21.76 36.89 -29.72
CA ALA A 208 22.46 38.16 -29.51
C ALA A 208 21.47 39.34 -29.37
N GLU A 209 20.36 39.30 -30.11
CA GLU A 209 19.28 40.29 -29.99
C GLU A 209 18.58 40.18 -28.62
N PHE A 210 18.28 38.95 -28.19
CA PHE A 210 17.64 38.70 -26.89
C PHE A 210 18.49 39.15 -25.69
N ILE A 211 19.80 38.88 -25.71
CA ILE A 211 20.69 39.32 -24.62
C ILE A 211 20.80 40.85 -24.58
N ARG A 212 20.80 41.52 -25.75
CA ARG A 212 20.84 42.98 -25.80
C ARG A 212 19.59 43.61 -25.19
N GLU A 213 18.43 43.01 -25.41
CA GLU A 213 17.15 43.49 -24.88
C GLU A 213 17.00 43.26 -23.37
N VAL A 214 17.52 42.15 -22.85
CA VAL A 214 17.54 41.87 -21.40
C VAL A 214 18.46 42.84 -20.65
N ASN A 215 19.63 43.18 -21.23
CA ASN A 215 20.57 44.10 -20.58
C ASN A 215 20.05 45.56 -20.55
N GLN A 216 19.26 45.97 -21.55
CA GLN A 216 18.59 47.27 -21.54
C GLN A 216 17.46 47.36 -20.51
N ARG A 217 16.84 46.25 -20.13
CA ARG A 217 15.73 46.22 -19.15
C ARG A 217 16.18 46.07 -17.69
N GLY A 218 17.45 45.81 -17.43
CA GLY A 218 18.01 45.56 -16.09
C GLY A 218 18.46 46.79 -15.29
N THR A 219 18.22 48.03 -15.76
CA THR A 219 18.73 49.26 -15.12
C THR A 219 17.64 50.31 -14.84
N ILE A 220 16.44 49.90 -14.43
CA ILE A 220 15.44 50.84 -13.89
C ILE A 220 14.85 50.27 -12.59
N GLY A 221 15.23 50.87 -11.46
CA GLY A 221 14.55 50.71 -10.17
C GLY A 221 15.47 50.39 -8.99
N MET A 222 16.37 51.32 -8.64
CA MET A 222 16.62 51.64 -7.23
C MET A 222 15.47 52.52 -6.74
#